data_AF-A0A9Q3ZWE2-F1
#
_entry.id   AF-A0A9Q3ZWE2-F1
#
_cell.length_a   1.000
_cell.length_b   1.000
_cell.length_c   1.000
_cell.angle_alpha   90.00
_cell.angle_beta   90.00
_cell.angle_gamma   90.00
#
_symmetry.space_group_name_H-M   'P 1'
#
loop_
_entity.id
_entity.type
_entity.pdbx_description
1 polymer ?
#
loop_
_entity_poly.entity_id
_entity_poly.type
_entity_poly.pdbx_seq_one_letter_code
_entity_poly.pdbx_strand_id
1 'polypeptide(L)' 'MNRQKKLQQLFKAKAKKASAKLAPKSKDKYISKADRAKLEAEADQPSTTGTDASS' A
#
# COMPACT_ATOMS: atom_id res chain seq x y z
N MET A 1 -30.46 19.00 9.16
CA MET A 1 -29.54 18.10 8.43
C MET A 1 -30.05 17.96 7.00
N ASN A 2 -29.67 18.90 6.12
CA ASN A 2 -30.20 18.93 4.75
C ASN A 2 -29.69 17.74 3.92
N ARG A 3 -30.58 17.17 3.10
CA ARG A 3 -30.30 16.03 2.21
C ARG A 3 -29.05 16.25 1.35
N GLN A 4 -28.84 17.47 0.87
CA GLN A 4 -27.67 17.87 0.07
C GLN A 4 -26.35 17.66 0.84
N LYS A 5 -26.29 18.08 2.12
CA LYS A 5 -25.10 17.89 2.97
C LYS A 5 -24.81 16.41 3.21
N LYS A 6 -25.85 15.60 3.42
CA LYS A 6 -25.73 14.15 3.61
C LYS A 6 -25.19 13.45 2.36
N LEU A 7 -25.69 13.82 1.18
CA LEU A 7 -25.20 13.30 -0.10
C LEU A 7 -23.74 13.68 -0.34
N GLN A 8 -23.35 14.94 -0.10
CA GLN A 8 -21.97 15.38 -0.22
C GLN A 8 -21.01 14.62 0.73
N GLN A 9 -21.42 14.37 1.97
CA GLN A 9 -20.64 13.58 2.92
C GLN A 9 -20.44 12.13 2.43
N LEU A 10 -21.51 11.49 1.94
CA LEU A 10 -21.46 10.14 1.37
C LEU A 10 -20.52 10.06 0.17
N PHE A 11 -20.60 11.01 -0.76
CA PHE A 11 -19.72 11.03 -1.94
C PHE A 11 -18.26 11.25 -1.56
N LYS A 12 -17.96 12.18 -0.63
CA LYS A 12 -16.60 12.41 -0.13
C LYS A 12 -16.02 11.15 0.54
N ALA A 13 -16.82 10.46 1.35
CA ALA A 13 -16.39 9.23 2.01
C ALA A 13 -16.09 8.11 1.00
N LYS A 14 -16.92 7.94 -0.04
CA LYS A 14 -16.69 6.96 -1.11
C LYS A 14 -15.45 7.29 -1.93
N ALA A 15 -15.27 8.55 -2.32
CA ALA A 15 -14.09 9.00 -3.06
C ALA A 15 -12.79 8.75 -2.28
N LYS A 16 -12.76 9.07 -0.98
CA LYS A 16 -11.61 8.82 -0.10
C LYS A 16 -11.28 7.32 0.04
N LYS A 17 -12.29 6.46 0.09
CA LYS A 17 -12.09 5.00 0.14
C LYS A 17 -11.54 4.46 -1.18
N ALA A 18 -12.04 4.96 -2.32
CA ALA A 18 -11.53 4.57 -3.63
C ALA A 18 -10.08 5.02 -3.84
N SER A 19 -9.75 6.27 -3.49
CA SER A 19 -8.38 6.78 -3.61
C SER A 19 -7.39 6.08 -2.69
N ALA A 20 -7.80 5.72 -1.47
CA ALA A 20 -6.96 4.95 -0.54
C ALA A 20 -6.71 3.51 -1.01
N LYS A 21 -7.61 2.92 -1.80
CA LYS A 21 -7.43 1.59 -2.39
C LYS A 21 -6.56 1.63 -3.64
N LEU A 22 -6.69 2.69 -4.44
CA LEU A 22 -5.95 2.83 -5.70
C LEU A 22 -4.52 3.34 -5.48
N ALA A 23 -4.29 4.18 -4.47
CA ALA A 23 -2.98 4.72 -4.17
C ALA A 23 -2.28 3.84 -3.10
N PRO A 24 -1.21 3.09 -3.45
CA PRO A 24 -0.36 2.49 -2.44
C PRO A 24 0.18 3.58 -1.53
N LYS A 25 -0.02 3.42 -0.22
CA LYS A 25 0.32 4.43 0.80
C LYS A 25 1.81 4.47 1.14
N SER A 26 2.65 3.82 0.35
CA SER A 26 4.09 3.82 0.51
C SER A 26 4.72 4.59 -0.64
N LYS A 27 5.28 5.76 -0.30
CA LYS A 27 6.53 6.18 -0.94
C LYS A 27 7.55 5.10 -0.57
N ASP A 28 8.43 4.72 -1.49
CA ASP A 28 9.56 3.87 -1.13
C ASP A 28 10.25 4.50 0.07
N LYS A 29 10.34 3.73 1.16
CA LYS A 29 10.92 4.20 2.41
C LYS A 29 12.32 4.70 2.06
N TYR A 30 12.64 5.94 2.42
CA TYR A 30 13.98 6.47 2.21
C TYR A 30 14.92 5.66 3.10
N ILE A 31 15.68 4.79 2.45
CA ILE A 31 16.66 3.92 3.08
C ILE A 31 18.01 4.59 2.85
N SER A 32 18.79 4.78 3.91
CA SER A 32 20.13 5.39 3.82
C SER A 32 21.03 4.51 2.94
N LYS A 33 22.13 5.05 2.39
CA LYS A 33 23.08 4.26 1.57
C LYS A 33 23.57 2.99 2.30
N ALA A 34 23.75 3.08 3.61
CA ALA A 34 24.18 1.94 4.44
C ALA A 34 23.10 0.86 4.55
N ASP A 35 21.84 1.27 4.66
CA ASP A 35 20.73 0.33 4.83
C ASP A 35 20.31 -0.30 3.49
N ARG A 36 20.58 0.38 2.36
CA ARG A 36 20.37 -0.18 1.02
C ARG A 36 21.34 -1.32 0.73
N ALA A 37 22.61 -1.15 1.09
CA ALA A 37 23.62 -2.22 0.95
C ALA A 37 23.28 -3.45 1.82
N LYS A 38 22.71 -3.24 3.01
CA LYS A 38 22.25 -4.34 3.88
C LYS A 38 21.04 -5.07 3.31
N LEU A 39 20.08 -4.33 2.75
CA LEU A 39 18.89 -4.93 2.13
C LEU A 39 19.20 -5.63 0.81
N GLU A 40 20.17 -5.16 0.02
CA GLU A 40 20.64 -5.87 -1.19
C GLU A 40 21.36 -7.18 -0.80
N ALA A 41 22.14 -7.19 0.29
CA ALA A 41 22.76 -8.41 0.83
C ALA A 41 21.75 -9.40 1.45
N GLU A 42 20.65 -8.92 2.04
CA GLU A 42 19.57 -9.78 2.55
C GLU A 42 18.58 -10.22 1.46
N ALA A 43 18.36 -9.43 0.39
CA ALA A 43 17.45 -9.77 -0.70
C ALA A 43 18.00 -10.88 -1.63
N ASP A 44 19.31 -11.10 -1.64
CA ASP A 44 19.95 -12.27 -2.28
C ASP A 44 19.75 -13.57 -1.48
N GLN A 45 19.15 -13.52 -0.29
CA GLN A 45 18.61 -14.72 0.34
C GLN A 45 17.20 -14.96 -0.21
N PRO A 46 16.97 -16.04 -0.98
CA PRO A 46 15.64 -16.35 -1.46
C PRO A 46 14.76 -16.63 -0.25
N SER A 47 13.88 -15.67 0.06
CA SER A 47 12.71 -15.90 0.90
C SER A 47 11.81 -16.90 0.18
N THR A 48 12.20 -18.17 0.31
CA THR A 48 11.41 -19.36 0.03
C THR A 48 10.29 -19.47 1.06
N THR A 49 9.38 -18.50 1.06
CA THR A 49 8.02 -18.75 1.55
C THR A 49 7.23 -19.30 0.38
N GLY A 50 7.35 -20.60 0.18
CA GLY A 50 6.47 -21.36 -0.69
C GLY A 50 5.02 -21.26 -0.22
N THR A 51 4.11 -21.09 -1.15
CA THR A 51 2.75 -21.67 -1.22
C THR A 51 2.16 -21.20 -2.54
N ASP A 52 2.30 -22.00 -3.59
CA ASP A 52 1.14 -22.63 -4.23
C ASP A 52 1.60 -23.44 -5.46
N ALA A 53 1.54 -24.75 -5.32
CA ALA A 53 1.60 -25.71 -6.42
C ALA A 53 0.57 -26.80 -6.10
N SER A 54 -0.63 -26.68 -6.65
CA SER A 54 -1.39 -27.84 -7.14
C SER A 54 -2.68 -27.44 -7.86
N SER A 55 -2.81 -28.04 -9.05
CA SER A 55 -4.02 -28.48 -9.77
C SER A 55 -5.06 -27.45 -10.21
#